data_AF-A0A435SJL3-F1
#
_entry.id   AF-A0A435SJL3-F1
#
_cell.length_a   1.000
_cell.length_b   1.000
_cell.length_c   1.000
_cell.angle_alpha   90.00
_cell.angle_beta   90.00
_cell.angle_gamma   90.00
#
_symmetry.space_group_name_H-M   'P 1'
#
loop_
_entity.id
_entity.type
_entity.pdbx_description
1 polymer ?
#
loop_
_entity_poly.entity_id
_entity_poly.type
_entity_poly.pdbx_seq_one_letter_code
_entity_poly.pdbx_strand_id
1 'polypeptide(L)'
;FGAAEQIEQMKFVAVNSSPPGPGTNEAGLGLFRYTTPCGVVYGHTGSFPGYTQWAASTADGTRSVTTTLNIAEPAGALLDRLREVQAQAVCALLGH
;
A
#
# COMPACT_ATOMS: atom_id res chain seq x y z
N PHE A 1 11.47 -11.90 -10.47
CA PHE A 1 10.29 -12.77 -10.66
C PHE A 1 10.13 -13.05 -12.14
N GLY A 2 9.98 -14.31 -12.55
CA GLY A 2 9.66 -14.67 -13.93
C GLY A 2 8.17 -14.47 -14.23
N ALA A 3 7.73 -14.80 -15.44
CA ALA A 3 6.35 -14.58 -15.88
C ALA A 3 5.33 -15.35 -15.01
N ALA A 4 5.66 -16.58 -14.60
CA ALA A 4 4.81 -17.36 -13.71
C ALA A 4 4.66 -16.69 -12.34
N GLU A 5 5.76 -16.25 -11.73
CA GLU A 5 5.68 -15.56 -10.43
C GLU A 5 4.94 -14.22 -10.55
N GLN A 6 5.14 -13.46 -11.63
CA GLN A 6 4.40 -12.22 -11.87
C GLN A 6 2.88 -12.44 -11.97
N ILE A 7 2.45 -13.55 -12.56
CA ILE A 7 1.03 -13.94 -12.57
C ILE A 7 0.53 -14.20 -11.15
N GLU A 8 1.31 -14.91 -10.32
CA GLU A 8 0.95 -15.16 -8.91
C GLU A 8 0.96 -13.88 -8.06
N GLN A 9 1.82 -12.90 -8.37
CA GLN A 9 1.80 -11.58 -7.72
C GLN A 9 0.47 -10.85 -7.94
N MET A 10 -0.24 -11.15 -9.03
CA MET A 10 -1.49 -10.50 -9.43
C MET A 10 -2.74 -11.32 -9.12
N LYS A 11 -2.62 -12.43 -8.37
CA LYS A 11 -3.76 -13.23 -7.89
C LYS A 11 -4.09 -12.85 -6.46
N PHE A 12 -5.09 -11.99 -6.30
CA PHE A 12 -5.42 -11.37 -5.01
C PHE A 12 -6.46 -12.14 -4.20
N VAL A 13 -6.23 -12.23 -2.90
CA VAL A 13 -7.20 -12.72 -1.90
C VAL A 13 -7.40 -11.68 -0.80
N ALA A 14 -8.60 -11.64 -0.22
CA ALA A 14 -8.94 -10.71 0.86
C ALA A 14 -8.10 -10.99 2.12
N VAL A 15 -7.24 -10.04 2.47
CA VAL A 15 -6.39 -10.08 3.67
C VAL A 15 -6.12 -8.65 4.14
N ASN A 16 -5.68 -8.48 5.38
CA ASN A 16 -5.19 -7.19 5.86
C ASN A 16 -3.67 -7.12 5.74
N SER A 17 -3.13 -5.95 5.40
CA SER A 17 -1.70 -5.68 5.56
C SER A 17 -1.38 -5.34 7.02
N SER A 18 -0.13 -5.57 7.45
CA SER A 18 0.37 -5.12 8.76
C SER A 18 1.69 -4.37 8.57
N PRO A 19 1.75 -3.06 8.89
CA PRO A 19 0.62 -2.21 9.29
C PRO A 19 -0.46 -2.11 8.19
N PRO A 20 -1.71 -1.80 8.53
CA PRO A 20 -2.77 -1.60 7.54
C PRO A 20 -2.50 -0.38 6.65
N GLY A 21 -2.48 -0.60 5.32
CA GLY A 21 -2.43 0.47 4.32
C GLY A 21 -3.79 1.14 4.07
N PRO A 22 -3.87 2.05 3.07
CA PRO A 22 -5.09 2.78 2.77
C PRO A 22 -6.16 1.88 2.13
N GLY A 23 -7.42 2.28 2.26
CA GLY A 23 -8.54 1.61 1.58
C GLY A 23 -8.77 0.16 2.02
N THR A 24 -9.34 -0.65 1.11
CA THR A 24 -9.48 -2.10 1.29
C THR A 24 -8.24 -2.79 0.73
N ASN A 25 -7.78 -3.83 1.41
CA ASN A 25 -6.51 -4.50 1.11
C ASN A 25 -6.77 -5.92 0.66
N GLU A 26 -6.01 -6.36 -0.33
CA GLU A 26 -5.93 -7.74 -0.77
C GLU A 26 -4.48 -8.04 -1.11
N ALA A 27 -4.05 -9.30 -1.04
CA ALA A 27 -2.67 -9.68 -1.33
C ALA A 27 -2.59 -10.79 -2.36
N GLY A 28 -1.62 -10.68 -3.25
CA GLY A 28 -1.06 -11.79 -4.03
C GLY A 28 0.29 -12.22 -3.47
N LEU A 29 1.17 -12.75 -4.32
CA LEU A 29 2.51 -13.19 -3.91
C LEU A 29 3.44 -12.01 -3.53
N GLY A 30 3.37 -11.55 -2.28
CA GLY A 30 4.21 -10.47 -1.77
C GLY A 30 3.92 -9.09 -2.38
N LEU A 31 2.73 -8.92 -2.97
CA LEU A 31 2.24 -7.67 -3.53
C LEU A 31 0.81 -7.44 -3.06
N PHE A 32 0.52 -6.27 -2.51
CA PHE A 32 -0.81 -5.87 -2.07
C PHE A 32 -1.50 -5.01 -3.11
N ARG A 33 -2.81 -5.23 -3.27
CA ARG A 33 -3.74 -4.35 -3.98
C ARG A 33 -4.44 -3.47 -2.94
N TYR A 34 -4.36 -2.16 -3.12
CA TYR A 34 -5.03 -1.16 -2.29
C TYR A 34 -6.14 -0.51 -3.12
N THR A 35 -7.39 -0.77 -2.77
CA THR A 35 -8.55 -0.16 -3.44
C THR A 35 -9.06 1.00 -2.60
N THR A 36 -9.00 2.21 -3.16
CA THR A 36 -9.45 3.45 -2.54
C THR A 36 -10.59 4.06 -3.36
N PRO A 37 -11.34 5.04 -2.83
CA PRO A 37 -12.34 5.78 -3.63
C PRO A 37 -11.76 6.48 -4.88
N CYS A 38 -10.46 6.80 -4.87
CA CYS A 38 -9.78 7.46 -5.99
C CYS A 38 -9.17 6.47 -7.00
N GLY A 39 -9.19 5.17 -6.70
CA GLY A 39 -8.66 4.13 -7.59
C GLY A 39 -7.74 3.12 -6.89
N VAL A 40 -7.05 2.32 -7.70
CA VAL A 40 -6.29 1.14 -7.28
C VAL A 40 -4.79 1.37 -7.48
N VAL A 41 -4.01 1.01 -6.46
CA VAL A 41 -2.54 0.98 -6.50
C VAL A 41 -2.00 -0.33 -5.93
N TYR A 42 -0.78 -0.69 -6.30
CA TYR A 42 -0.13 -1.94 -5.95
C TYR A 42 1.16 -1.69 -5.18
N GLY A 43 1.41 -2.42 -4.10
CA GLY A 43 2.54 -2.11 -3.23
C GLY A 43 2.67 -3.00 -2.01
N HIS A 44 3.26 -2.48 -0.94
CA HIS A 44 3.39 -3.20 0.32
C HIS A 44 3.65 -2.23 1.49
N THR A 45 3.27 -2.62 2.71
CA THR A 45 3.67 -1.94 3.95
C THR A 45 4.91 -2.60 4.56
N GLY A 46 5.73 -1.83 5.28
CA GLY A 46 6.96 -2.33 5.89
C GLY A 46 7.13 -1.77 7.29
N SER A 47 7.69 -2.59 8.18
CA SER A 47 7.96 -2.21 9.57
C SER A 47 9.33 -2.74 9.98
N PHE A 48 10.14 -1.87 10.58
CA PHE A 48 11.44 -2.17 11.16
C PHE A 48 11.57 -1.33 12.46
N PRO A 49 12.38 -1.72 13.46
CA PRO A 49 12.56 -0.91 14.65
C PRO A 49 12.91 0.55 14.32
N GLY A 50 12.01 1.47 14.72
CA GLY A 50 12.15 2.91 14.45
C GLY A 50 11.73 3.37 13.05
N TYR A 51 11.18 2.49 12.20
CA TYR A 51 10.73 2.85 10.86
C TYR A 51 9.43 2.14 10.46
N THR A 52 8.50 2.91 9.89
CA THR A 52 7.32 2.38 9.21
C THR A 52 7.26 2.93 7.80
N GLN A 53 7.00 2.07 6.83
CA GLN A 53 6.93 2.44 5.42
C GLN A 53 5.67 1.89 4.75
N TRP A 54 5.28 2.58 3.69
CA TRP A 54 4.36 2.08 2.69
C TRP A 54 4.79 2.63 1.35
N ALA A 55 4.86 1.78 0.34
CA ALA A 55 5.17 2.17 -1.02
C ALA A 55 4.18 1.51 -1.97
N ALA A 56 3.69 2.25 -2.95
CA ALA A 56 2.78 1.75 -3.96
C ALA A 56 2.98 2.45 -5.31
N SER A 57 2.49 1.81 -6.38
CA SER A 57 2.50 2.33 -7.75
C SER A 57 1.22 2.05 -8.50
N THR A 58 1.03 2.76 -9.62
CA THR A 58 0.06 2.38 -10.65
C THR A 58 0.37 1.00 -11.23
N ALA A 59 -0.63 0.38 -11.87
CA ALA A 59 -0.49 -0.97 -12.46
C ALA A 59 0.61 -1.07 -13.52
N ASP A 60 0.84 0.03 -14.25
CA ASP A 60 1.87 0.18 -15.27
C ASP A 60 3.23 0.62 -14.70
N GLY A 61 3.31 0.88 -13.38
CA GLY A 61 4.52 1.31 -12.69
C GLY A 61 4.98 2.74 -13.02
N THR A 62 4.24 3.51 -13.80
CA THR A 62 4.70 4.84 -14.28
C THR A 62 4.64 5.93 -13.20
N ARG A 63 3.81 5.75 -12.17
CA ARG A 63 3.63 6.69 -11.07
C ARG A 63 3.68 5.94 -9.74
N SER A 64 4.42 6.47 -8.78
CA SER A 64 4.58 5.87 -7.46
C SER A 64 4.39 6.88 -6.31
N VAL A 65 4.02 6.35 -5.15
CA VAL A 65 3.86 7.09 -3.90
C VAL A 65 4.52 6.31 -2.77
N THR A 66 5.09 7.03 -1.82
CA THR A 66 5.66 6.44 -0.62
C THR A 66 5.37 7.30 0.61
N THR A 67 5.19 6.65 1.75
CA THR A 67 5.20 7.30 3.06
C THR A 67 6.21 6.59 3.95
N THR A 68 7.09 7.35 4.59
CA THR A 68 8.09 6.85 5.54
C THR A 68 7.98 7.64 6.83
N LEU A 69 7.87 6.92 7.95
CA LEU A 69 7.88 7.48 9.30
C LEU A 69 9.12 6.96 10.03
N ASN A 70 9.79 7.83 10.79
CA ASN A 70 10.94 7.51 11.64
C ASN A 70 10.50 7.10 13.07
N ILE A 71 9.42 6.34 13.14
CA ILE A 71 8.88 5.75 14.37
C ILE A 71 8.50 4.29 14.09
N ALA A 72 8.35 3.51 15.17
CA ALA A 72 7.76 2.18 15.08
C ALA A 72 6.30 2.24 14.56
N GLU A 73 5.75 1.07 14.21
CA GLU A 73 4.40 0.93 13.69
C GLU A 73 3.38 1.73 14.53
N PRO A 74 2.71 2.74 13.94
CA PRO A 74 1.75 3.55 14.66
C PRO A 74 0.47 2.75 14.95
N ALA A 75 -0.23 3.12 16.02
CA ALA A 75 -1.50 2.53 16.41
C ALA A 75 -2.54 3.63 16.73
N GLY A 76 -3.82 3.22 16.80
CA GLY A 76 -4.93 4.11 17.14
C GLY A 76 -5.02 5.32 16.20
N ALA A 77 -5.28 6.51 16.75
CA ALA A 77 -5.51 7.73 15.99
C ALA A 77 -4.36 8.10 15.02
N LEU A 78 -3.11 7.75 15.36
CA LEU A 78 -1.99 8.02 14.47
C LEU A 78 -1.99 7.10 13.24
N LEU A 79 -2.39 5.84 13.42
CA LEU A 79 -2.56 4.91 12.30
C LEU A 79 -3.72 5.34 11.41
N ASP A 80 -4.85 5.74 11.99
CA ASP A 80 -6.00 6.24 11.23
C ASP A 80 -5.60 7.46 10.40
N ARG A 81 -4.89 8.42 11.02
CA ARG A 81 -4.37 9.60 10.32
C ARG A 81 -3.38 9.25 9.21
N LEU A 82 -2.50 8.28 9.44
CA LEU A 82 -1.57 7.82 8.42
C LEU A 82 -2.32 7.25 7.21
N ARG A 83 -3.34 6.40 7.45
CA ARG A 83 -4.15 5.81 6.38
C ARG A 83 -4.94 6.85 5.59
N GLU A 84 -5.45 7.89 6.24
CA GLU A 84 -6.07 9.04 5.55
C GLU A 84 -5.08 9.76 4.64
N VAL A 85 -3.89 10.09 5.14
CA VAL A 85 -2.84 10.76 4.35
C VAL A 85 -2.41 9.90 3.17
N GLN A 86 -2.26 8.59 3.37
CA GLN A 86 -1.96 7.65 2.29
C GLN A 86 -3.07 7.63 1.24
N ALA A 87 -4.35 7.62 1.64
CA ALA A 87 -5.47 7.69 0.70
C ALA A 87 -5.50 9.01 -0.09
N GLN A 88 -5.25 10.15 0.57
CA GLN A 88 -5.11 11.45 -0.11
C GLN A 88 -3.96 11.46 -1.11
N ALA A 89 -2.83 10.84 -0.75
CA ALA A 89 -1.67 10.72 -1.62
C ALA A 89 -1.99 9.83 -2.84
N VAL A 90 -2.82 8.79 -2.70
CA VAL A 90 -3.35 8.01 -3.84
C VAL A 90 -4.20 8.89 -4.76
N CYS A 91 -5.09 9.71 -4.22
CA CYS A 91 -5.90 10.63 -5.05
C CYS A 91 -5.03 11.59 -5.87
N ALA A 92 -4.04 12.23 -5.23
CA ALA A 92 -3.08 13.08 -5.91
C ALA A 92 -2.24 12.30 -6.94
N LEU A 93 -1.81 11.08 -6.60
CA LEU A 93 -1.12 10.17 -7.51
C LEU A 93 -1.98 9.72 -8.68
N LEU A 94 -3.31 9.80 -8.62
CA LEU A 94 -4.19 9.40 -9.73
C LEU A 94 -4.78 10.60 -10.47
N GLY A 95 -4.63 11.82 -9.94
CA GLY A 95 -5.12 13.05 -10.56
C GLY A 95 -6.59 13.34 -10.25
N HIS A 96 -7.07 12.91 -9.08
CA HIS A 96 -8.40 13.21 -8.54
C HIS A 96 -8.40 14.42 -7.62
#